data_AF-A0A2H6AQ82-F1
#
_entry.id   AF-A0A2H6AQ82-F1
#
_cell.length_a   1.000
_cell.length_b   1.000
_cell.length_c   1.000
_cell.angle_alpha   90.00
_cell.angle_beta   90.00
_cell.angle_gamma   90.00
#
_symmetry.space_group_name_H-M   'P 1'
#
loop_
_entity.id
_entity.type
_entity.pdbx_description
1 polymer ?
#
loop_
_entity_poly.entity_id
_entity_poly.type
_entity_poly.pdbx_seq_one_letter_code
_entity_poly.pdbx_strand_id
1 'polypeptide(L)'
;MLPDSAEFISATPSQGNCMKSGLNPGGTVTCNLNNLASGATATITIAVKPTEPGTIENVAIVGGDESDPNNQNNSDTESTEVNSSVPVIAVPTLSEWGIIIMTVLLGFYTTLVLRKRMA
;
A
#
# COMPACT_ATOMS: atom_id res chain seq x y z
N MET A 1 5.24 -8.43 -11.64
CA MET A 1 6.33 -7.72 -10.95
C MET A 1 5.73 -7.11 -9.71
N LEU A 2 6.41 -7.27 -8.58
CA LEU A 2 5.97 -6.68 -7.32
C LEU A 2 6.32 -5.18 -7.33
N PRO A 3 5.43 -4.31 -6.85
CA PRO A 3 5.68 -2.88 -6.78
C PRO A 3 6.62 -2.53 -5.63
N ASP A 4 7.25 -1.35 -5.71
CA ASP A 4 8.24 -0.87 -4.74
C ASP A 4 7.66 -0.55 -3.35
N SER A 5 6.34 -0.63 -3.18
CA SER A 5 5.65 -0.53 -1.89
C SER A 5 5.30 -1.88 -1.27
N ALA A 6 5.71 -2.99 -1.89
CA ALA A 6 5.45 -4.36 -1.42
C ALA A 6 6.75 -5.10 -1.08
N GLU A 7 7.01 -5.30 0.22
CA GLU A 7 8.12 -6.11 0.71
C GLU A 7 7.81 -7.61 0.50
N PHE A 8 8.67 -8.32 -0.22
CA PHE A 8 8.51 -9.75 -0.47
C PHE A 8 8.78 -10.59 0.79
N ILE A 9 7.84 -11.47 1.13
CA ILE A 9 8.00 -12.43 2.23
C ILE A 9 8.28 -13.83 1.67
N SER A 10 7.39 -14.33 0.81
CA SER A 10 7.49 -15.68 0.26
C SER A 10 6.72 -15.86 -1.04
N ALA A 11 7.09 -16.90 -1.80
CA ALA A 11 6.33 -17.42 -2.92
C ALA A 11 6.23 -18.94 -2.78
N THR A 12 5.00 -19.46 -2.74
CA THR A 12 4.70 -20.88 -2.57
C THR A 12 3.90 -21.39 -3.76
N PRO A 13 4.54 -22.08 -4.72
CA PRO A 13 3.84 -22.69 -5.84
C PRO A 13 3.25 -24.05 -5.45
N SER A 14 2.11 -24.42 -6.05
CA SER A 14 1.54 -25.77 -5.97
C SER A 14 2.31 -26.79 -6.81
N GLN A 15 3.09 -26.33 -7.79
CA GLN A 15 3.92 -27.13 -8.67
C GLN A 15 5.16 -26.35 -9.12
N GLY A 16 6.30 -27.03 -9.21
CA GLY A 16 7.54 -26.43 -9.66
C GLY A 16 8.17 -25.55 -8.60
N ASN A 17 8.82 -24.47 -9.01
CA ASN A 17 9.62 -23.63 -8.11
C ASN A 17 9.56 -22.16 -8.51
N CYS A 18 9.58 -21.29 -7.50
CA CYS A 18 9.62 -19.84 -7.67
C CYS A 18 10.89 -19.26 -7.07
N MET A 19 11.44 -18.25 -7.72
CA MET A 19 12.57 -17.47 -7.24
C MET A 19 12.29 -15.98 -7.38
N LYS A 20 12.60 -15.22 -6.33
CA LYS A 20 12.54 -13.77 -6.36
C LYS A 20 13.90 -13.19 -6.74
N SER A 21 13.90 -12.20 -7.63
CA SER A 21 15.07 -11.42 -8.04
C SER A 21 14.80 -9.92 -7.94
N GLY A 22 15.86 -9.10 -7.84
CA GLY A 22 15.77 -7.65 -7.77
C GLY A 22 15.64 -7.07 -6.35
N LEU A 23 15.16 -5.83 -6.24
CA LEU A 23 15.04 -5.06 -5.00
C LEU A 23 14.01 -5.64 -4.03
N ASN A 24 14.16 -5.37 -2.74
CA ASN A 24 13.13 -5.62 -1.73
C ASN A 24 13.01 -4.36 -0.85
N PRO A 25 11.87 -3.64 -0.84
CA PRO A 25 10.61 -3.93 -1.54
C PRO A 25 10.69 -4.01 -3.08
N GLY A 26 9.68 -4.63 -3.70
CA GLY A 26 9.57 -4.79 -5.15
C GLY A 26 10.23 -6.04 -5.74
N GLY A 27 10.64 -5.93 -7.00
CA GLY A 27 11.33 -6.99 -7.74
C GLY A 27 10.40 -7.97 -8.48
N THR A 28 10.98 -9.02 -9.06
CA THR A 28 10.27 -9.99 -9.90
C THR A 28 10.30 -11.37 -9.28
N VAL A 29 9.13 -11.98 -9.12
CA VAL A 29 8.99 -13.40 -8.79
C VAL A 29 8.85 -14.17 -10.11
N THR A 30 9.82 -15.03 -10.40
CA THR A 30 9.80 -15.91 -11.58
C THR A 30 9.54 -17.33 -11.13
N CYS A 31 8.53 -17.98 -11.70
CA CYS A 31 8.14 -19.34 -11.37
C CYS A 31 8.26 -20.25 -12.60
N ASN A 32 8.95 -21.38 -12.43
CA ASN A 32 8.95 -22.46 -13.40
C ASN A 32 7.95 -23.51 -12.92
N LEU A 33 6.84 -23.65 -13.64
CA LEU A 33 5.77 -24.61 -13.31
C LEU A 33 6.03 -26.02 -13.85
N ASN A 34 7.04 -26.18 -14.71
CA ASN A 34 7.30 -27.39 -15.49
C ASN A 34 6.08 -27.74 -16.37
N ASN A 35 5.89 -29.03 -16.65
CA ASN A 35 4.79 -29.50 -17.49
C ASN A 35 3.44 -29.34 -16.76
N LEU A 36 2.56 -28.51 -17.32
CA LEU A 36 1.16 -28.38 -16.91
C LEU A 36 0.29 -29.03 -17.97
N ALA A 37 -0.45 -30.07 -17.60
CA ALA A 37 -1.32 -30.79 -18.55
C ALA A 37 -2.47 -29.90 -19.06
N SER A 38 -3.00 -30.20 -20.24
CA SER A 38 -4.14 -29.47 -20.79
C SER A 38 -5.34 -29.50 -19.82
N GLY A 39 -5.88 -28.32 -19.52
CA GLY A 39 -6.98 -28.15 -18.56
C GLY A 39 -6.59 -28.24 -17.08
N ALA A 40 -5.31 -28.46 -16.76
CA ALA A 40 -4.83 -28.42 -15.37
C ALA A 40 -4.65 -26.98 -14.86
N THR A 41 -4.58 -26.84 -13.54
CA THR A 41 -4.36 -25.56 -12.86
C THR A 41 -3.19 -25.67 -11.90
N ALA A 42 -2.33 -24.67 -11.91
CA ALA A 42 -1.32 -24.45 -10.88
C ALA A 42 -1.59 -23.12 -10.18
N THR A 43 -1.28 -23.03 -8.89
CA THR A 43 -1.50 -21.84 -8.07
C THR A 43 -0.20 -21.42 -7.42
N ILE A 44 0.11 -20.14 -7.46
CA ILE A 44 1.27 -19.55 -6.79
C ILE A 44 0.75 -18.57 -5.75
N THR A 45 1.00 -18.84 -4.48
CA THR A 45 0.67 -17.91 -3.39
C THR A 45 1.88 -17.03 -3.11
N ILE A 46 1.74 -15.71 -3.27
CA ILE A 46 2.79 -14.74 -2.97
C ILE A 46 2.37 -13.96 -1.73
N ALA A 47 3.19 -14.00 -0.68
CA ALA A 47 2.99 -13.20 0.51
C ALA A 47 3.89 -11.96 0.45
N VAL A 48 3.30 -10.79 0.66
CA VAL A 48 4.00 -9.51 0.73
C VAL A 48 3.55 -8.72 1.95
N LYS A 49 4.40 -7.79 2.39
CA LYS A 49 4.08 -6.78 3.41
C LYS A 49 4.12 -5.39 2.76
N PRO A 50 2.99 -4.68 2.71
CA PRO A 50 2.97 -3.28 2.30
C PRO A 50 3.85 -2.40 3.20
N THR A 51 4.57 -1.44 2.63
CA THR A 51 5.39 -0.47 3.37
C THR A 51 4.67 0.83 3.67
N GLU A 52 3.69 1.21 2.85
CA GLU A 52 2.94 2.46 2.95
C GLU A 52 1.46 2.23 2.58
N PRO A 53 0.53 3.06 3.10
CA PRO A 53 -0.86 3.05 2.66
C PRO A 53 -1.00 3.57 1.22
N GLY A 54 -2.01 3.09 0.51
CA GLY A 54 -2.28 3.42 -0.88
C GLY A 54 -2.59 2.19 -1.73
N THR A 55 -2.80 2.40 -3.02
CA THR A 55 -3.07 1.30 -3.97
C THR A 55 -1.76 0.66 -4.41
N ILE A 56 -1.71 -0.67 -4.33
CA ILE A 56 -0.61 -1.53 -4.77
C ILE A 56 -1.09 -2.34 -5.96
N GLU A 57 -0.33 -2.34 -7.06
CA GLU A 57 -0.64 -3.15 -8.25
C GLU A 57 0.45 -4.19 -8.48
N ASN A 58 0.06 -5.44 -8.69
CA ASN A 58 0.95 -6.51 -9.11
C ASN A 58 0.50 -7.08 -10.46
N VAL A 59 1.43 -7.13 -11.41
CA VAL A 59 1.19 -7.71 -12.74
C VAL A 59 1.77 -9.12 -12.82
N ALA A 60 0.98 -10.10 -13.20
CA ALA A 60 1.43 -11.46 -13.51
C ALA A 60 1.41 -11.68 -15.02
N ILE A 61 2.46 -12.32 -15.55
CA ILE A 61 2.55 -12.71 -16.96
C ILE A 61 2.94 -14.18 -16.99
N VAL A 62 2.26 -14.96 -17.84
CA VAL A 62 2.53 -16.38 -18.06
C VAL A 62 2.97 -16.61 -19.51
N GLY A 63 3.77 -17.65 -19.71
CA GLY A 63 4.15 -18.11 -21.04
C GLY A 63 4.43 -19.61 -21.00
N GLY A 64 4.44 -20.22 -22.17
CA GLY A 64 4.78 -21.62 -22.36
C GLY A 64 5.42 -21.85 -23.72
N ASP A 65 5.89 -23.08 -23.96
CA ASP A 65 6.56 -23.47 -25.21
C ASP A 65 5.57 -23.78 -26.35
N GLU A 66 4.31 -24.03 -26.01
CA GLU A 66 3.25 -24.33 -26.98
C GLU A 66 2.77 -23.05 -27.70
N SER A 67 2.28 -23.21 -28.94
CA SER A 67 1.72 -22.09 -29.70
C SER A 67 0.43 -21.59 -29.06
N ASP A 68 0.43 -20.36 -28.57
CA ASP A 68 -0.75 -19.71 -28.02
C ASP A 68 -1.51 -18.92 -29.11
N PRO A 69 -2.78 -19.23 -29.41
CA PRO A 69 -3.58 -18.51 -30.39
C PRO A 69 -4.03 -17.11 -29.92
N ASN A 70 -3.95 -16.80 -28.62
CA ASN A 70 -4.36 -15.53 -28.04
C ASN A 70 -3.43 -15.06 -26.91
N ASN A 71 -2.28 -14.50 -27.26
CA ASN A 71 -1.32 -13.99 -26.28
C ASN A 71 -1.85 -12.86 -25.36
N GLN A 72 -3.02 -12.27 -25.65
CA GLN A 72 -3.58 -11.18 -24.84
C GLN A 72 -4.17 -11.67 -23.51
N ASN A 73 -4.45 -12.97 -23.37
CA ASN A 73 -4.96 -13.55 -22.11
C ASN A 73 -3.86 -14.02 -21.15
N ASN A 74 -2.59 -13.82 -21.50
CA ASN A 74 -1.44 -14.29 -20.72
C ASN A 74 -0.92 -13.27 -19.70
N SER A 75 -1.70 -12.24 -19.40
CA SER A 75 -1.38 -11.21 -18.41
C SER A 75 -2.59 -10.91 -17.55
N ASP A 76 -2.34 -10.70 -16.26
CA ASP A 76 -3.35 -10.27 -15.31
C ASP A 76 -2.76 -9.26 -14.32
N THR A 77 -3.59 -8.36 -13.81
CA THR A 77 -3.19 -7.31 -12.87
C THR A 77 -4.11 -7.34 -11.66
N GLU A 78 -3.52 -7.53 -10.48
CA GLU A 78 -4.22 -7.46 -9.21
C GLU A 78 -3.94 -6.13 -8.52
N SER A 79 -5.00 -5.39 -8.20
CA SER A 79 -4.93 -4.10 -7.47
C SER A 79 -5.46 -4.27 -6.05
N THR A 80 -4.67 -3.90 -5.05
CA THR A 80 -5.04 -3.99 -3.63
C THR A 80 -4.92 -2.62 -2.95
N GLU A 81 -5.97 -2.19 -2.27
CA GLU A 81 -5.94 -0.97 -1.46
C GLU A 81 -5.42 -1.27 -0.05
N VAL A 82 -4.32 -0.63 0.32
CA VAL A 82 -3.71 -0.74 1.65
C VAL A 82 -4.16 0.43 2.51
N ASN A 83 -4.96 0.12 3.53
CA ASN A 83 -5.46 1.09 4.47
C ASN A 83 -4.40 1.45 5.52
N SER A 84 -4.36 2.74 5.89
CA SER A 84 -3.57 3.22 7.02
C SER A 84 -4.01 2.54 8.32
N SER A 85 -3.05 1.99 9.08
CA SER A 85 -3.31 1.44 10.41
C SER A 85 -3.30 2.50 11.51
N VAL A 86 -2.87 3.73 11.20
CA VAL A 86 -2.85 4.82 12.16
C VAL A 86 -4.29 5.28 12.40
N PRO A 87 -4.82 5.19 13.64
CA PRO A 87 -6.11 5.79 13.93
C PRO A 87 -6.02 7.27 13.60
N VAL A 88 -6.98 7.77 12.82
CA VAL A 88 -7.14 9.21 12.61
C VAL A 88 -7.58 9.79 13.96
N ILE A 89 -6.62 10.09 14.83
CA ILE A 89 -6.88 10.85 16.04
C ILE A 89 -7.16 12.25 15.52
N ALA A 90 -8.43 12.66 15.54
CA ALA A 90 -8.78 14.04 15.30
C ALA A 90 -7.91 14.89 16.25
N VAL A 91 -7.05 15.74 15.69
CA VAL A 91 -6.30 16.71 16.48
C VAL A 91 -7.36 17.46 17.29
N PRO A 92 -7.29 17.49 18.63
CA PRO A 92 -8.33 18.15 19.42
C PRO A 92 -8.30 19.64 19.08
N THR A 93 -9.22 20.06 18.22
CA THR A 93 -9.46 21.47 17.94
C THR A 93 -10.45 22.00 18.96
N LEU A 94 -10.31 23.27 19.30
CA LEU A 94 -11.36 23.96 20.03
C LEU A 94 -12.61 23.97 19.15
N SER A 95 -13.78 23.76 19.76
CA SER A 95 -15.05 24.04 19.09
C SER A 95 -15.07 25.50 18.63
N GLU A 96 -15.97 25.84 17.71
CA GLU A 96 -16.14 27.24 17.27
C GLU A 96 -16.28 28.19 18.47
N TRP A 97 -17.08 27.80 19.48
CA TRP A 97 -17.18 28.51 20.75
C TRP A 97 -15.89 28.51 21.58
N GLY A 98 -15.16 27.39 21.62
CA GLY A 98 -13.86 27.33 22.28
C GLY A 98 -12.83 28.29 21.66
N ILE A 99 -12.83 28.43 20.33
CA ILE A 99 -11.98 29.37 19.60
C ILE A 99 -12.40 30.81 19.91
N ILE A 100 -13.69 31.11 19.89
CA ILE A 100 -14.22 32.44 20.22
C ILE A 100 -13.85 32.82 21.66
N ILE A 101 -14.00 31.92 22.63
CA ILE A 101 -13.64 32.18 24.03
C ILE A 101 -12.12 32.43 24.16
N MET A 102 -11.28 31.63 23.49
CA MET A 102 -9.83 31.81 23.52
C MET A 102 -9.40 33.17 22.94
N THR A 103 -9.96 33.57 21.81
CA THR A 103 -9.64 34.86 21.16
C THR A 103 -10.08 36.04 22.04
N VAL A 104 -11.25 35.95 22.67
CA VAL A 104 -11.73 36.96 23.62
C VAL A 104 -10.82 37.04 24.85
N LEU A 105 -10.44 35.90 25.46
CA LEU A 105 -9.56 35.87 26.63
C LEU A 105 -8.16 36.46 26.32
N LEU A 106 -7.59 36.16 25.16
CA LEU A 106 -6.33 36.75 24.70
C LEU A 106 -6.45 38.26 24.48
N GLY A 107 -7.57 38.73 23.91
CA GLY A 107 -7.87 40.16 23.75
C GLY A 107 -8.03 40.90 25.08
N PHE A 108 -8.73 40.31 26.05
CA PHE A 108 -8.86 40.89 27.39
C PHE A 108 -7.54 40.88 28.16
N TYR A 109 -6.76 39.80 28.08
CA TYR A 109 -5.46 39.72 28.73
C TYR A 109 -4.47 40.76 28.18
N THR A 110 -4.41 40.93 26.86
CA THR A 110 -3.55 41.95 26.23
C THR A 110 -3.95 43.37 26.60
N THR A 111 -5.25 43.69 26.61
CA THR A 111 -5.73 45.02 27.03
C THR A 111 -5.47 45.31 28.51
N LEU A 112 -5.61 44.33 29.40
CA LEU A 112 -5.28 44.47 30.82
C LEU A 112 -3.78 44.70 31.06
N VAL A 113 -2.92 43.95 30.35
CA VAL A 113 -1.46 44.12 30.45
C VAL A 113 -1.02 45.47 29.91
N LEU A 114 -1.59 45.91 28.78
CA LEU A 114 -1.31 47.25 28.22
C LEU A 114 -1.74 48.36 29.19
N ARG A 115 -2.93 48.25 29.80
CA ARG A 115 -3.39 49.21 30.82
C ARG A 115 -2.49 49.24 32.07
N LYS A 116 -2.00 48.09 32.52
CA LYS A 116 -1.04 48.00 33.65
C LYS A 116 0.36 48.54 33.33
N ARG A 117 0.75 48.64 32.05
CA ARG A 117 2.05 49.20 31.65
C ARG A 117 2.02 50.72 31.44
N MET A 118 0.83 51.32 31.37
CA MET A 118 0.65 52.76 31.17
C MET A 118 0.33 53.53 32.47
N ALA A 119 0.24 52.82 33.60
CA ALA A 119 0.06 53.37 34.95
C ALA A 119 1.35 53.17 35.75
#